data_AF-L9KS35-F1
#
_entry.id   AF-L9KS35-F1
#
_cell.length_a   1.000
_cell.length_b   1.000
_cell.length_c   1.000
_cell.angle_alpha   90.00
_cell.angle_beta   90.00
_cell.angle_gamma   90.00
#
_symmetry.space_group_name_H-M   'P 1'
#
loop_
_entity.id
_entity.type
_entity.pdbx_description
1 polymer ?
#
loop_
_entity_poly.entity_id
_entity_poly.type
_entity_poly.pdbx_seq_one_letter_code
_entity_poly.pdbx_strand_id
1 'polypeptide(L)'
;MKETIMNQEKLAKLQAQVCVCGKGTARRKKVIHRTSIADTKKLQFSLKKLGVNNISGIEKLNMFTNNPKVQASLTANTFTITGHAETK
;
A
#
# COMPACT_ATOMS: atom_id res chain seq x y z
N MET A 1 -22.64 48.14 -30.73
CA MET A 1 -22.53 46.74 -30.28
C MET A 1 -21.43 46.10 -31.13
N LYS A 2 -20.26 45.80 -30.54
CA LYS A 2 -19.15 45.19 -31.29
C LYS A 2 -19.37 43.68 -31.33
N GLU A 3 -19.72 43.15 -32.50
CA GLU A 3 -19.81 41.71 -32.73
C GLU A 3 -18.43 41.09 -32.47
N THR A 4 -18.38 40.19 -31.49
CA THR A 4 -17.20 39.38 -31.20
C THR A 4 -17.07 38.30 -32.27
N ILE A 5 -16.50 38.66 -33.41
CA ILE A 5 -16.11 37.70 -34.44
C ILE A 5 -15.06 36.77 -33.81
N MET A 6 -15.39 35.48 -33.69
CA MET A 6 -14.51 34.49 -33.08
C MET A 6 -13.16 34.45 -33.81
N ASN A 7 -12.10 34.88 -33.13
CA ASN A 7 -10.75 34.89 -33.68
C ASN A 7 -10.18 33.46 -33.66
N GLN A 8 -10.15 32.83 -34.82
CA GLN A 8 -9.72 31.45 -35.01
C GLN A 8 -8.25 31.21 -34.60
N GLU A 9 -7.36 32.20 -34.78
CA GLU A 9 -5.95 32.05 -34.40
C GLU A 9 -5.77 31.98 -32.88
N LYS A 10 -6.52 32.79 -32.13
CA LYS A 10 -6.50 32.75 -30.66
C LYS A 10 -7.06 31.43 -30.14
N LEU A 11 -8.12 30.92 -30.77
CA LEU A 11 -8.71 29.63 -30.44
C LEU A 11 -7.73 28.48 -30.69
N ALA A 12 -7.04 28.49 -31.83
CA ALA A 12 -6.03 27.47 -32.16
C ALA A 12 -4.84 27.48 -31.19
N LYS A 13 -4.36 28.66 -30.77
CA LYS A 13 -3.30 28.78 -29.76
C LYS A 13 -3.73 28.23 -28.40
N LEU A 14 -4.97 28.51 -27.98
CA LEU A 14 -5.55 27.96 -26.75
C LEU A 14 -5.68 26.43 -26.83
N GLN A 15 -6.13 25.88 -27.96
CA GLN A 15 -6.21 24.43 -28.15
C GLN A 15 -4.83 23.74 -28.09
N ALA A 16 -3.79 24.36 -28.65
CA ALA A 16 -2.43 23.84 -28.57
C ALA A 16 -1.88 23.85 -27.14
N GLN A 17 -2.23 24.86 -26.34
CA GLN A 17 -1.77 24.99 -24.95
C GLN A 17 -2.49 24.03 -23.98
N VAL A 18 -3.73 23.64 -24.30
CA VAL A 18 -4.55 22.74 -23.46
C VAL A 18 -4.12 21.26 -23.59
N CYS A 19 -3.26 20.91 -24.55
CA CYS A 19 -2.69 19.57 -24.61
C CYS A 19 -1.64 19.39 -23.49
N VAL A 20 -2.10 18.93 -22.32
CA VAL A 20 -1.36 18.81 -21.03
C VAL A 20 -0.14 17.86 -21.06
N CYS A 21 0.22 17.29 -22.22
CA CYS A 21 1.29 16.31 -22.37
C CYS A 21 2.13 16.55 -23.64
N GLY A 22 2.61 17.78 -23.86
CA GLY A 22 3.57 18.10 -24.92
C GLY A 22 4.98 17.60 -24.61
N LYS A 23 5.79 17.33 -25.65
CA LYS A 23 7.23 17.03 -25.51
C LYS A 23 7.90 18.20 -24.77
N GLY A 24 8.51 17.95 -23.61
CA GLY A 24 9.14 18.98 -22.76
C GLY A 24 8.29 19.50 -21.60
N THR A 25 7.00 19.12 -21.50
CA THR A 25 6.18 19.40 -20.31
C THR A 25 6.58 18.49 -19.14
N ALA A 26 6.71 19.04 -17.94
CA ALA A 26 7.09 18.27 -16.76
C ALA A 26 6.05 17.18 -16.47
N ARG A 27 6.44 15.92 -16.65
CA ARG A 27 5.57 14.78 -16.36
C ARG A 27 5.27 14.77 -14.85
N ARG A 28 3.99 14.81 -14.48
CA ARG A 28 3.58 14.62 -13.07
C ARG A 28 4.09 13.27 -12.59
N LYS A 29 4.81 13.26 -11.47
CA LYS A 29 5.36 12.04 -10.85
C LYS A 29 4.20 11.11 -10.50
N LYS A 30 4.14 9.94 -11.14
CA LYS A 30 3.21 8.88 -10.76
C LYS A 30 3.63 8.34 -9.39
N VAL A 31 2.79 8.55 -8.38
CA VAL A 31 2.97 7.92 -7.07
C VAL A 31 2.70 6.42 -7.26
N ILE A 32 3.68 5.59 -6.93
CA ILE A 32 3.54 4.14 -6.94
C ILE A 32 3.06 3.74 -5.55
N HIS A 33 1.79 3.36 -5.42
CA HIS A 33 1.27 2.76 -4.20
C HIS A 33 1.79 1.32 -4.13
N ARG A 34 2.68 1.05 -3.17
CA ARG A 34 3.06 -0.32 -2.82
C ARG A 34 1.89 -0.96 -2.10
N THR A 35 1.40 -2.07 -2.63
CA THR A 35 0.32 -2.85 -2.00
C THR A 35 0.91 -3.76 -0.92
N SER A 36 0.41 -3.63 0.32
CA SER A 36 0.92 -4.36 1.50
C SER A 36 0.76 -5.89 1.42
N ILE A 37 -0.03 -6.39 0.47
CA ILE A 37 -0.32 -7.82 0.26
C ILE A 37 0.94 -8.60 -0.14
N ALA A 38 1.90 -7.97 -0.83
CA ALA A 38 3.13 -8.65 -1.22
C ALA A 38 4.05 -8.90 -0.01
N ASP A 39 4.06 -7.99 0.96
CA ASP A 39 4.96 -8.05 2.10
C ASP A 39 4.50 -9.08 3.14
N THR A 40 3.18 -9.26 3.32
CA THR A 40 2.65 -10.30 4.23
C THR A 40 3.01 -11.72 3.79
N LYS A 41 2.95 -12.02 2.49
CA LYS A 41 3.36 -13.34 1.96
C LYS A 41 4.87 -13.58 2.12
N LYS A 42 5.69 -12.55 1.90
CA LYS A 42 7.14 -12.64 2.11
C LYS A 42 7.48 -12.91 3.57
N LEU A 43 6.83 -12.20 4.51
CA LEU A 43 7.01 -12.42 5.94
C LEU A 43 6.60 -13.83 6.34
N GLN A 44 5.46 -14.33 5.85
CA GLN A 44 5.02 -15.70 6.14
C GLN A 44 6.01 -16.75 5.62
N PHE A 45 6.60 -16.53 4.44
CA PHE A 45 7.62 -17.42 3.88
C PHE A 45 8.90 -17.41 4.71
N SER A 46 9.36 -16.23 5.16
CA SER A 46 10.52 -16.10 6.04
C SER A 46 10.31 -16.81 7.38
N LEU A 47 9.13 -16.66 8.00
CA LEU A 47 8.79 -17.34 9.25
C LEU A 47 8.77 -18.86 9.10
N LYS A 48 8.23 -19.37 7.99
CA LYS A 48 8.24 -20.80 7.68
C LYS A 48 9.66 -21.35 7.51
N LYS A 49 10.58 -20.59 6.91
CA LYS A 49 12.00 -20.97 6.80
C LYS A 49 12.70 -21.06 8.15
N LEU A 50 12.30 -20.23 9.12
CA LEU A 50 12.82 -20.26 10.48
C LEU A 50 12.18 -21.36 11.34
N GLY A 51 11.32 -22.20 10.77
CA GLY A 51 10.65 -23.29 11.48
C GLY A 51 9.54 -22.83 12.42
N VAL A 52 9.01 -21.62 12.22
CA VAL A 52 7.88 -21.10 13.00
C VAL A 52 6.60 -21.67 12.41
N ASN A 53 5.89 -22.48 13.22
CA ASN A 53 4.67 -23.17 12.82
C ASN A 53 3.45 -22.62 13.55
N ASN A 54 2.27 -22.73 12.95
CA ASN A 54 1.02 -22.36 13.62
C ASN A 54 0.75 -23.31 14.79
N ILE A 55 0.41 -22.76 15.95
CA ILE A 55 0.01 -23.54 17.12
C ILE A 55 -1.47 -23.31 17.37
N SER A 56 -2.24 -24.40 17.40
CA SER A 56 -3.66 -24.40 17.81
C SER A 56 -3.77 -24.87 19.26
N GLY A 57 -4.67 -24.26 20.05
CA GLY A 57 -4.95 -24.69 21.43
C GLY A 57 -4.33 -23.84 22.54
N ILE A 58 -4.05 -22.56 22.29
CA ILE A 58 -3.60 -21.65 23.35
C ILE A 58 -4.80 -21.28 24.23
N GLU A 59 -4.81 -21.73 25.48
CA GLU A 59 -5.91 -21.46 26.44
C GLU A 59 -5.94 -20.02 26.95
N LYS A 60 -4.77 -19.38 27.12
CA LYS A 60 -4.69 -18.00 27.60
C LYS A 60 -3.43 -17.30 27.10
N LEU A 61 -3.61 -16.16 26.45
CA LEU A 61 -2.56 -15.17 26.20
C LEU A 61 -2.92 -13.89 26.93
N ASN A 62 -2.01 -13.40 27.77
CA ASN A 62 -2.15 -12.09 28.38
C ASN A 62 -1.43 -11.05 27.51
N MET A 63 -2.02 -10.72 26.36
CA MET A 63 -1.53 -9.66 25.49
C MET A 63 -2.70 -8.77 25.06
N PHE A 64 -2.48 -7.46 25.00
CA PHE A 64 -3.47 -6.46 24.57
C PHE A 64 -3.65 -6.48 23.04
N THR A 65 -4.05 -7.63 22.50
CA THR A 65 -4.29 -7.82 21.07
C THR A 65 -5.64 -8.50 20.88
N ASN A 66 -6.49 -7.92 20.03
CA ASN A 66 -7.78 -8.49 19.70
C ASN A 66 -7.59 -9.63 18.69
N ASN A 67 -8.02 -10.84 19.06
CA ASN A 67 -7.99 -12.06 18.23
C ASN A 67 -6.60 -12.37 17.63
N PRO A 68 -5.58 -12.68 18.46
CA PRO A 68 -4.25 -12.97 17.98
C PRO A 68 -4.20 -14.33 17.26
N LYS A 69 -3.58 -14.34 16.09
CA LYS A 69 -3.11 -15.56 15.43
C LYS A 69 -1.66 -15.80 15.82
N VAL A 70 -1.41 -16.96 16.41
CA VAL A 70 -0.09 -17.31 16.96
C VAL A 70 0.59 -18.37 16.12
N GLN A 71 1.87 -18.14 15.88
CA GLN A 71 2.80 -19.11 15.34
C GLN A 71 4.01 -19.14 16.27
N ALA A 72 4.62 -20.30 16.47
CA ALA A 72 5.81 -20.38 17.30
C ALA A 72 6.75 -21.50 16.83
N SER A 73 7.99 -21.38 17.29
CA SER A 73 8.97 -22.45 17.26
C SER A 73 9.31 -22.84 18.70
N LEU A 74 8.91 -24.05 19.09
CA LEU A 74 9.13 -24.57 20.45
C LEU A 74 10.61 -24.83 20.73
N THR A 75 11.37 -25.24 19.71
CA THR A 75 12.81 -25.50 19.83
C THR A 75 13.60 -24.21 20.10
N ALA A 76 13.12 -23.08 19.58
CA ALA A 76 13.78 -21.78 19.69
C ALA A 76 13.10 -20.84 20.69
N ASN A 77 12.08 -21.31 21.44
CA ASN A 77 11.27 -20.49 22.35
C ASN A 77 10.81 -19.15 21.74
N THR A 78 10.54 -19.16 20.42
CA THR A 78 10.22 -17.94 19.66
C THR A 78 8.75 -17.94 19.29
N PHE A 79 8.02 -16.90 19.70
CA PHE A 79 6.59 -16.72 19.44
C PHE A 79 6.36 -15.51 18.53
N THR A 80 5.60 -15.70 17.47
CA THR A 80 5.15 -14.64 16.58
C THR A 80 3.65 -14.52 16.68
N ILE A 81 3.20 -13.32 17.04
CA ILE A 81 1.81 -13.02 17.29
C ILE A 81 1.39 -11.97 16.27
N THR A 82 0.36 -12.29 15.50
CA THR A 82 -0.19 -11.42 14.47
C THR A 82 -1.63 -11.11 14.82
N GLY A 83 -2.01 -9.85 14.83
CA GLY A 83 -3.35 -9.41 15.22
C GLY A 83 -3.44 -7.90 15.23
N HIS A 84 -4.65 -7.38 15.36
CA HIS A 84 -4.85 -5.96 15.57
C HIS A 84 -4.47 -5.63 17.03
N ALA A 85 -3.48 -4.76 17.22
CA ALA A 85 -3.13 -4.27 18.55
C ALA A 85 -4.19 -3.28 19.03
N GLU A 86 -4.59 -3.39 20.30
CA GLU A 86 -5.32 -2.29 20.93
C GLU A 86 -4.32 -1.32 21.55
N THR A 87 -4.49 -0.03 21.27
CA THR A 87 -3.76 1.03 21.94
C THR A 87 -4.51 1.39 23.22
N LYS A 88 -3.88 1.21 24.38
CA LYS A 88 -4.38 1.70 25.67
C LYS A 88 -3.89 3.10 25.96
#